data_AF-A0A842YJL5-F1
#
_entry.id   AF-A0A842YJL5-F1
#
_cell.length_a   1.000
_cell.length_b   1.000
_cell.length_c   1.000
_cell.angle_alpha   90.00
_cell.angle_beta   90.00
_cell.angle_gamma   90.00
#
_symmetry.space_group_name_H-M   'P 1'
#
loop_
_entity.id
_entity.type
_entity.pdbx_description
1 polymer ?
#
loop_
_entity_poly.entity_id
_entity_poly.type
_entity_poly.pdbx_seq_one_letter_code
_entity_poly.pdbx_strand_id
1 'polypeptide(L)'
;MAFLISGRIFGLVCLLVIMGAVAYYIKQSQGGKVPKLRRIPGIDAIDEAIGRAVEMGRPVYCSHGIADLRAATTGPQTLAGLSVLNYVAKRCI
;
A
#
# COMPACT_ATOMS: atom_id res chain seq x y z
N MET A 1 -5.91 -11.83 -35.40
CA MET A 1 -5.72 -11.13 -34.11
C MET A 1 -4.56 -10.16 -34.26
N ALA A 2 -4.84 -8.86 -34.34
CA ALA A 2 -3.78 -7.86 -34.44
C ALA A 2 -3.23 -7.55 -33.04
N PHE A 3 -1.93 -7.79 -32.83
CA PHE A 3 -1.22 -7.45 -31.58
C PHE A 3 -1.22 -5.94 -31.30
N LEU A 4 -1.39 -5.11 -32.33
CA LEU A 4 -1.47 -3.66 -32.24
C LEU A 4 -2.78 -3.19 -32.86
N ILE A 5 -3.64 -2.59 -32.04
CA ILE A 5 -4.84 -1.90 -32.49
C ILE A 5 -4.41 -0.53 -33.00
N SER A 6 -4.67 -0.25 -34.28
CA SER A 6 -4.36 1.04 -34.91
C SER A 6 -5.03 2.18 -34.13
N GLY A 7 -4.26 3.21 -33.75
CA GLY A 7 -4.72 4.34 -32.92
C GLY A 7 -4.40 4.29 -31.43
N ARG A 8 -3.87 3.17 -30.89
CA ARG A 8 -3.49 3.04 -29.45
C ARG A 8 -1.98 3.08 -29.19
N ILE A 9 -1.18 3.39 -30.22
CA ILE A 9 0.30 3.43 -30.17
C ILE A 9 0.78 4.40 -29.08
N PHE A 10 0.18 5.58 -28.97
CA PHE A 10 0.54 6.57 -27.96
C PHE A 10 0.40 6.02 -26.52
N GLY A 11 -0.72 5.34 -26.23
CA GLY A 11 -0.95 4.74 -24.92
C GLY A 11 0.06 3.63 -24.59
N LEU A 12 0.45 2.85 -25.59
CA LEU A 12 1.47 1.80 -25.43
C LEU A 12 2.85 2.41 -25.15
N VAL A 13 3.23 3.47 -25.86
CA VAL A 13 4.50 4.19 -25.61
C VAL A 13 4.51 4.76 -24.20
N CYS A 14 3.44 5.44 -23.76
CA CYS A 14 3.33 5.95 -22.39
C CYS A 14 3.45 4.83 -21.35
N LEU A 15 2.79 3.69 -21.57
CA LEU A 15 2.86 2.54 -20.68
C LEU A 15 4.30 2.02 -20.55
N LEU A 16 5.00 1.83 -21.68
CA LEU A 16 6.39 1.37 -21.69
C LEU A 16 7.33 2.35 -20.99
N VAL A 17 7.13 3.66 -21.19
CA VAL A 17 7.92 4.71 -20.52
C VAL A 17 7.70 4.66 -19.01
N ILE A 18 6.46 4.57 -18.54
CA ILE A 18 6.15 4.47 -17.10
C ILE A 18 6.77 3.19 -16.51
N MET A 19 6.60 2.06 -17.19
CA MET A 19 7.16 0.78 -16.74
C MET A 19 8.69 0.82 -16.67
N GLY A 20 9.34 1.41 -17.69
CA GLY A 20 10.79 1.61 -17.71
C GLY A 20 11.28 2.54 -16.61
N ALA A 21 10.58 3.65 -16.35
CA ALA A 21 10.91 4.57 -15.27
C ALA A 21 10.82 3.89 -13.89
N VAL A 22 9.74 3.14 -13.63
CA VAL A 22 9.56 2.39 -12.38
C VAL A 22 10.70 1.37 -12.19
N ALA A 23 11.00 0.57 -13.22
CA ALA A 23 12.09 -0.41 -13.16
C ALA A 23 13.45 0.25 -12.93
N TYR A 24 13.71 1.41 -13.56
CA TYR A 24 14.93 2.19 -13.34
C TYR A 24 15.08 2.65 -11.89
N TYR A 25 14.03 3.23 -11.29
CA TYR A 25 14.08 3.69 -9.90
C TYR A 25 14.22 2.53 -8.90
N ILE A 26 13.59 1.38 -9.16
CA ILE A 26 13.78 0.18 -8.34
C ILE A 26 15.24 -0.30 -8.40
N LYS A 27 15.83 -0.40 -9.60
CA LYS A 27 17.22 -0.82 -9.74
C LYS A 27 18.18 0.19 -9.08
N GLN A 28 17.88 1.48 -9.21
CA GLN A 28 18.65 2.55 -8.57
C GLN A 28 18.59 2.47 -7.03
N SER A 29 17.42 2.20 -6.45
CA SER A 29 17.26 2.08 -5.00
C SER A 29 17.94 0.82 -4.45
N GLN A 30 17.88 -0.30 -5.19
CA GLN A 30 18.64 -1.51 -4.88
C GLN A 30 20.16 -1.27 -4.86
N GLY A 31 20.67 -0.34 -5.69
CA GLY A 31 22.07 0.10 -5.69
C GLY A 31 22.46 1.06 -4.55
N GLY A 32 21.60 1.24 -3.54
CA GLY A 32 21.89 2.05 -2.35
C GLY A 32 21.46 3.51 -2.44
N LYS A 33 20.96 3.98 -3.59
CA LYS A 33 20.38 5.32 -3.75
C LYS A 33 18.90 5.30 -3.39
N VAL A 34 18.59 4.90 -2.16
CA VAL A 34 17.22 4.85 -1.66
C VAL A 34 16.73 6.28 -1.36
N PRO A 35 15.62 6.74 -1.95
CA PRO A 35 15.04 8.03 -1.61
C PRO A 35 14.71 8.10 -0.11
N LYS A 36 14.98 9.23 0.53
CA LYS A 36 14.60 9.44 1.93
C LYS A 36 13.07 9.55 2.02
N LEU A 37 12.42 8.50 2.51
CA LEU A 37 10.98 8.53 2.76
C LEU A 37 10.71 9.13 4.14
N ARG A 38 9.92 10.21 4.18
CA ARG A 38 9.49 10.81 5.46
C ARG A 38 8.57 9.84 6.19
N ARG A 39 8.83 9.62 7.47
CA ARG A 39 7.95 8.84 8.33
C ARG A 39 6.60 9.56 8.50
N ILE A 40 5.50 8.82 8.34
CA ILE A 40 4.14 9.37 8.44
C ILE A 40 3.70 9.24 9.91
N PRO A 41 3.39 10.35 10.61
CA PRO A 41 3.03 10.32 12.03
C PRO A 41 1.88 9.37 12.35
N GLY A 42 0.91 9.22 11.44
CA GLY A 42 -0.21 8.31 11.62
C GLY A 42 0.17 6.83 11.71
N ILE A 43 1.32 6.42 11.17
CA ILE A 43 1.82 5.04 11.31
C ILE A 43 2.36 4.82 12.72
N ASP A 44 3.08 5.80 13.28
CA ASP A 44 3.65 5.71 14.63
C ASP A 44 2.56 5.79 15.71
N ALA A 45 1.48 6.53 15.43
CA ALA A 45 0.32 6.62 16.32
C ALA A 45 -0.38 5.27 16.53
N ILE A 46 -0.20 4.28 15.64
CA ILE A 46 -0.77 2.94 15.83
C ILE A 46 -0.14 2.25 17.03
N ASP A 47 1.20 2.30 17.16
CA ASP A 47 1.91 1.69 18.28
C ASP A 47 1.54 2.37 19.61
N GLU A 48 1.37 3.70 19.62
CA GLU A 48 0.88 4.44 20.79
C GLU A 48 -0.55 4.06 21.16
N ALA A 49 -1.44 3.92 20.18
CA ALA A 49 -2.83 3.53 20.43
C ALA A 49 -2.94 2.11 21.02
N ILE A 50 -2.08 1.18 20.58
CA ILE A 50 -1.97 -0.15 21.18
C ILE A 50 -1.48 -0.03 22.63
N GLY A 51 -0.44 0.75 22.89
CA GLY A 51 0.07 0.98 24.26
C GLY A 51 -1.00 1.54 25.19
N ARG A 52 -1.76 2.54 24.71
CA ARG A 52 -2.89 3.11 25.47
C ARG A 52 -3.99 2.09 25.73
N ALA A 53 -4.28 1.21 24.78
CA ALA A 53 -5.27 0.14 24.98
C ALA A 53 -4.83 -0.82 26.10
N VAL A 54 -3.53 -1.14 26.17
CA VAL A 54 -2.93 -1.94 27.24
C VAL A 54 -3.04 -1.22 28.59
N GLU A 55 -2.66 0.06 28.66
CA GLU A 55 -2.76 0.88 29.89
C GLU A 55 -4.21 0.96 30.41
N MET A 56 -5.17 1.03 29.49
CA MET A 56 -6.61 1.11 29.81
C MET A 56 -7.25 -0.26 30.08
N GLY A 57 -6.51 -1.37 29.94
CA GLY A 57 -7.04 -2.72 30.08
C GLY A 57 -8.14 -3.05 29.06
N ARG A 58 -8.06 -2.47 27.86
CA ARG A 58 -9.08 -2.59 26.81
C ARG A 58 -8.54 -3.30 25.56
N PRO A 59 -9.40 -4.05 24.84
CA PRO A 59 -8.99 -4.68 23.59
C PRO A 59 -8.79 -3.65 22.47
N VAL A 60 -7.87 -3.98 21.55
CA VAL A 60 -7.64 -3.22 20.31
C VAL A 60 -8.63 -3.70 19.24
N TYR A 61 -9.36 -2.77 18.63
CA TYR A 61 -10.31 -3.06 17.56
C TYR A 61 -9.86 -2.44 16.25
N CYS A 62 -9.88 -3.21 15.16
CA CYS A 62 -9.54 -2.77 13.82
C CYS A 62 -10.77 -2.95 12.92
N SER A 63 -11.20 -1.87 12.27
CA SER A 63 -12.34 -1.87 11.36
C SER A 63 -11.92 -1.49 9.95
N HIS A 64 -12.45 -2.21 8.96
CA HIS A 64 -12.15 -2.02 7.54
C HIS A 64 -13.32 -1.39 6.77
N GLY A 65 -14.33 -0.88 7.47
CA GLY A 65 -15.50 -0.25 6.89
C GLY A 65 -16.50 -1.25 6.26
N ILE A 66 -17.44 -0.72 5.48
CA ILE A 66 -18.55 -1.46 4.86
C ILE A 66 -18.34 -1.73 3.36
N ALA A 67 -17.12 -1.53 2.86
CA ALA A 67 -16.83 -1.57 1.44
C ALA A 67 -16.80 -3.00 0.89
N ASP A 68 -17.29 -3.17 -0.35
CA ASP A 68 -17.23 -4.46 -1.05
C ASP A 68 -15.81 -4.78 -1.51
N LEU A 69 -15.38 -6.02 -1.26
CA LEU A 69 -14.10 -6.58 -1.72
C LEU A 69 -14.04 -6.75 -3.24
N ARG A 70 -15.19 -6.90 -3.92
CA ARG A 70 -15.25 -7.05 -5.37
C ARG A 70 -15.24 -5.73 -6.13
N ALA A 71 -15.47 -4.61 -5.44
CA ALA A 71 -15.46 -3.31 -6.07
C ALA A 71 -14.03 -2.94 -6.51
N ALA A 72 -13.89 -2.53 -7.78
CA ALA A 72 -12.60 -2.28 -8.41
C ALA A 72 -11.75 -1.22 -7.71
N THR A 73 -12.38 -0.27 -7.02
CA THR A 73 -11.71 0.84 -6.34
C THR A 73 -11.49 0.57 -4.85
N THR A 74 -12.51 0.04 -4.16
CA THR A 74 -12.47 -0.12 -2.70
C THR A 74 -11.93 -1.47 -2.26
N GLY A 75 -12.10 -2.52 -3.06
CA GLY A 75 -11.60 -3.87 -2.73
C GLY A 75 -10.09 -3.93 -2.46
N PRO A 76 -9.24 -3.36 -3.35
CA PRO A 76 -7.81 -3.28 -3.10
C PRO A 76 -7.43 -2.51 -1.84
N GLN A 77 -8.22 -1.48 -1.47
CA GLN A 77 -7.99 -0.68 -0.27
C GLN A 77 -8.29 -1.49 1.01
N THR A 78 -9.40 -2.23 1.01
CA THR A 78 -9.74 -3.13 2.12
C THR A 78 -8.68 -4.21 2.32
N LEU A 79 -8.18 -4.80 1.23
CA LEU A 79 -7.07 -5.77 1.26
C LEU A 79 -5.78 -5.15 1.82
N ALA A 80 -5.45 -3.92 1.44
CA ALA A 80 -4.33 -3.20 2.04
C ALA A 80 -4.53 -2.98 3.55
N GLY A 81 -5.76 -2.66 3.99
CA GLY A 81 -6.11 -2.54 5.40
C GLY A 81 -5.94 -3.84 6.20
N LEU A 82 -6.10 -5.02 5.59
CA LEU A 82 -5.79 -6.30 6.24
C LEU A 82 -4.29 -6.45 6.54
N SER A 83 -3.41 -5.84 5.73
CA SER A 83 -1.98 -5.83 6.03
C SER A 83 -1.66 -5.03 7.29
N VAL A 84 -2.41 -3.94 7.52
CA VAL A 84 -2.33 -3.17 8.78
C VAL A 84 -2.85 -3.99 9.95
N LEU A 85 -3.96 -4.71 9.79
CA LEU A 85 -4.47 -5.62 10.81
C LEU A 85 -3.42 -6.68 11.20
N ASN A 86 -2.73 -7.29 10.23
CA ASN A 86 -1.66 -8.25 10.50
C ASN A 86 -0.51 -7.63 11.32
N TYR A 87 -0.13 -6.38 11.01
CA TYR A 87 0.86 -5.66 11.81
C TYR A 87 0.38 -5.48 13.26
N VAL A 88 -0.84 -4.98 13.45
CA VAL A 88 -1.43 -4.78 14.79
C VAL A 88 -1.55 -6.09 15.55
N ALA A 89 -2.05 -7.16 14.92
CA ALA A 89 -2.21 -8.46 15.54
C ALA A 89 -0.89 -9.03 16.07
N LYS A 90 0.21 -8.85 15.33
CA LYS A 90 1.56 -9.26 15.78
C LYS A 90 2.09 -8.44 16.95
N ARG A 91 1.62 -7.20 17.12
CA ARG A 91 2.00 -6.32 18.23
C ARG A 91 1.20 -6.57 19.50
N CYS A 92 0.00 -7.14 19.38
CA CYS A 92 -0.92 -7.43 20.49
C CYS A 92 -0.80 -8.86 21.03
N ILE A 93 0.34 -9.54 20.81
CA ILE A 93 0.69 -10.83 21.42
C ILE A 93 1.30 -10.58 22.79
#